data_AF-A0A925Q611-F1
#
_entry.id   AF-A0A925Q611-F1
#
_cell.length_a   1.000
_cell.length_b   1.000
_cell.length_c   1.000
_cell.angle_alpha   90.00
_cell.angle_beta   90.00
_cell.angle_gamma   90.00
#
_symmetry.space_group_name_H-M   'P 1'
#
loop_
_entity.id
_entity.type
_entity.pdbx_description
1 polymer ?
#
loop_
_entity_poly.entity_id
_entity_poly.type
_entity_poly.pdbx_seq_one_letter_code
_entity_poly.pdbx_strand_id
1 'polypeptide(L)'
;MSRNVNRQGGPVANGTGDAITQYLAALQEFYPAAKGATRVVVRPDRRVIVSAPLPTRARDRMRLFDQMAEVGTRLLLESDEYIILSGR
;
A
#
# COMPACT_ATOMS: atom_id res chain seq x y z
N MET A 1 -29.25 27.69 8.44
CA MET A 1 -27.84 27.57 8.86
C MET A 1 -27.37 26.16 8.55
N SER A 2 -26.58 26.02 7.48
CA SER A 2 -26.23 24.76 6.83
C SER A 2 -25.18 23.98 7.63
N ARG A 3 -25.49 22.73 7.99
CA ARG A 3 -24.59 21.80 8.67
C ARG A 3 -23.90 20.95 7.60
N ASN A 4 -22.66 21.28 7.25
CA ASN A 4 -21.83 20.47 6.36
C ASN A 4 -21.49 19.15 7.05
N VAL A 5 -22.21 18.09 6.69
CA VAL A 5 -21.88 16.72 7.08
C VAL A 5 -20.83 16.23 6.09
N ASN A 6 -19.57 16.20 6.54
CA ASN A 6 -18.49 15.47 5.86
C ASN A 6 -18.95 14.02 5.70
N ARG A 7 -19.36 13.64 4.49
CA ARG A 7 -19.58 12.25 4.10
C ARG A 7 -18.23 11.56 4.13
N GLN A 8 -17.88 11.00 5.28
CA GLN A 8 -16.96 9.87 5.35
C GLN A 8 -17.56 8.77 4.47
N GLY A 9 -16.93 8.56 3.32
CA GLY A 9 -17.29 7.49 2.39
C GLY A 9 -17.31 6.17 3.15
N GLY A 10 -18.46 5.48 3.05
CA GLY A 10 -18.69 4.22 3.74
C GLY A 10 -17.66 3.14 3.39
N PRO A 11 -17.51 2.13 4.24
CA PRO A 11 -16.61 1.02 3.99
C PRO A 11 -17.09 0.24 2.76
N VAL A 12 -16.30 0.25 1.69
CA VAL A 12 -16.51 -0.62 0.54
C VAL A 12 -15.93 -1.98 0.92
N ALA A 13 -16.76 -2.83 1.51
CA ALA A 13 -16.47 -4.25 1.67
C ALA A 13 -16.77 -4.95 0.34
N ASN A 14 -15.73 -5.44 -0.34
CA ASN A 14 -15.65 -6.72 -1.07
C ASN A 14 -14.43 -6.71 -2.00
N GLY A 15 -13.34 -7.37 -1.58
CA GLY A 15 -12.15 -7.65 -2.40
C GLY A 15 -10.90 -6.82 -2.07
N THR A 16 -11.06 -5.53 -1.79
CA THR A 16 -9.93 -4.57 -1.75
C THR A 16 -9.11 -4.58 -0.46
N GLY A 17 -9.69 -5.12 0.62
CA GLY A 17 -9.02 -5.17 1.92
C GLY A 17 -7.92 -6.22 1.99
N ASP A 18 -8.03 -7.29 1.23
CA ASP A 18 -7.18 -8.47 1.41
C ASP A 18 -5.80 -8.27 0.77
N ALA A 19 -5.74 -7.86 -0.50
CA ALA A 19 -4.48 -7.61 -1.19
C ALA A 19 -3.66 -6.48 -0.54
N ILE A 20 -4.29 -5.36 -0.19
CA ILE A 20 -3.62 -4.27 0.53
C ILE A 20 -3.10 -4.75 1.90
N THR A 21 -3.89 -5.53 2.64
CA THR A 21 -3.47 -6.05 3.95
C THR A 21 -2.29 -7.01 3.81
N GLN A 22 -2.34 -7.93 2.83
CA GLN A 22 -1.25 -8.86 2.53
C GLN A 22 0.01 -8.13 2.10
N TYR A 23 -0.12 -7.08 1.29
CA TYR A 23 1.01 -6.24 0.88
C TYR A 23 1.63 -5.52 2.07
N LEU A 24 0.81 -4.94 2.95
CA LEU A 24 1.30 -4.26 4.16
C LEU A 24 1.94 -5.24 5.16
N ALA A 25 1.43 -6.47 5.26
CA ALA A 25 2.03 -7.51 6.09
C ALA A 25 3.42 -7.91 5.56
N ALA A 26 3.53 -8.17 4.26
CA ALA A 26 4.81 -8.47 3.61
C ALA A 26 5.82 -7.31 3.75
N LEU A 27 5.35 -6.06 3.60
CA LEU A 27 6.20 -4.89 3.80
C LEU A 27 6.76 -4.81 5.23
N GLN A 28 5.95 -5.14 6.24
CA GLN A 28 6.40 -5.16 7.64
C GLN A 28 7.36 -6.32 7.92
N GLU A 29 7.21 -7.44 7.22
CA GLU A 29 8.13 -8.58 7.33
C GLU A 29 9.51 -8.25 6.74
N PHE A 30 9.55 -7.72 5.51
CA PHE A 30 10.80 -7.36 4.85
C PHE A 30 11.45 -6.09 5.41
N TYR A 31 10.64 -5.15 5.90
CA TYR A 31 11.12 -3.87 6.44
C TYR A 31 10.29 -3.43 7.66
N PRO A 32 10.60 -3.94 8.87
CA PRO A 32 9.85 -3.64 10.09
C PRO A 32 9.78 -2.15 10.44
N ALA A 33 10.74 -1.34 9.98
CA ALA A 33 10.74 0.11 10.18
C ALA A 33 9.61 0.85 9.45
N ALA A 34 8.91 0.20 8.49
CA ALA A 34 7.69 0.74 7.90
C ALA A 34 6.46 0.58 8.82
N LYS A 35 6.52 -0.24 9.87
CA LYS A 35 5.36 -0.51 10.74
C LYS A 35 4.85 0.76 11.41
N GLY A 36 3.58 1.08 11.20
CA GLY A 36 2.94 2.27 11.76
C GLY A 36 3.36 3.59 11.10
N ALA A 37 4.26 3.55 10.11
CA ALA A 37 4.71 4.70 9.34
C ALA A 37 4.25 4.65 7.87
N THR A 38 3.35 3.72 7.54
CA THR A 38 2.78 3.56 6.20
C THR A 38 1.55 4.43 6.00
N ARG A 39 1.42 5.00 4.80
CA ARG A 39 0.23 5.70 4.34
C ARG A 39 -0.25 5.06 3.05
N VAL A 40 -1.54 4.72 3.00
CA VAL A 40 -2.17 4.14 1.80
C VAL A 40 -3.08 5.17 1.14
N VAL A 41 -3.00 5.29 -0.18
CA VAL A 41 -3.91 6.09 -1.00
C VAL A 41 -4.42 5.24 -2.15
N VAL A 42 -5.73 5.02 -2.19
CA VAL A 42 -6.39 4.35 -3.32
C VAL A 42 -6.83 5.42 -4.32
N ARG A 43 -6.41 5.27 -5.57
CA ARG A 43 -6.75 6.20 -6.66
C ARG A 43 -7.99 5.72 -7.44
N PRO A 44 -8.67 6.63 -8.16
CA PRO A 44 -9.81 6.26 -9.00
C PRO A 44 -9.49 5.27 -10.13
N ASP A 45 -8.23 5.20 -10.57
CA ASP A 45 -7.72 4.27 -11.58
C ASP A 45 -7.31 2.91 -10.98
N ARG A 46 -7.85 2.56 -9.80
CA ARG A 46 -7.56 1.32 -9.03
C ARG A 46 -6.09 1.14 -8.62
N ARG A 47 -5.24 2.16 -8.79
CA ARG A 47 -3.87 2.13 -8.28
C ARG A 47 -3.87 2.39 -6.78
N VAL A 48 -3.11 1.59 -6.06
CA VAL A 48 -2.90 1.74 -4.61
C VAL A 48 -1.49 2.24 -4.39
N ILE A 49 -1.34 3.44 -3.83
CA ILE A 49 -0.02 3.96 -3.45
C ILE A 49 0.20 3.67 -1.97
N VAL A 50 1.24 2.90 -1.67
CA VAL A 50 1.71 2.64 -0.31
C VAL A 50 2.98 3.47 -0.10
N SER A 51 2.86 4.53 0.68
CA SER A 51 4.01 5.35 1.09
C SER A 51 4.59 4.83 2.40
N ALA A 52 5.91 4.67 2.48
CA ALA A 52 6.60 4.24 3.68
C ALA A 52 7.98 4.93 3.79
N PRO A 53 8.57 5.05 4.99
CA PRO A 53 9.99 5.33 5.09
C PRO A 53 10.76 4.25 4.32
N LEU A 54 11.80 4.65 3.60
CA LEU A 54 12.65 3.72 2.85
C LEU A 54 14.02 3.60 3.50
N PRO A 55 14.71 2.46 3.29
CA PRO A 55 16.12 2.35 3.65
C PRO A 55 16.95 3.49 3.05
N THR A 56 17.85 4.06 3.85
CA THR A 56 18.75 5.14 3.40
C THR A 56 19.82 4.63 2.43
N ARG A 57 20.27 3.39 2.64
CA ARG A 57 21.24 2.72 1.77
C ARG A 57 20.57 2.30 0.47
N ALA A 58 21.16 2.70 -0.65
CA ALA A 58 20.62 2.41 -1.98
C ALA A 58 20.41 0.91 -2.23
N ARG A 59 21.36 0.07 -1.80
CA ARG A 59 21.29 -1.39 -1.93
C ARG A 59 20.07 -1.98 -1.21
N ASP A 60 19.84 -1.57 0.03
CA ASP A 60 18.72 -2.07 0.84
C ASP A 60 17.38 -1.58 0.29
N ARG A 61 17.35 -0.34 -0.21
CA ARG A 61 16.17 0.24 -0.87
C ARG A 61 15.83 -0.50 -2.17
N MET A 62 16.82 -0.80 -3.02
CA MET A 62 16.62 -1.60 -4.23
C MET A 62 16.10 -2.99 -3.89
N ARG A 63 16.72 -3.66 -2.92
CA ARG A 63 16.28 -4.97 -2.44
C ARG A 63 14.82 -4.94 -1.98
N LEU A 64 14.43 -3.92 -1.20
CA LEU A 64 13.06 -3.76 -0.75
C LEU A 64 12.10 -3.54 -1.93
N PHE A 65 12.48 -2.71 -2.91
CA PHE A 65 11.67 -2.52 -4.11
C PHE A 65 11.49 -3.81 -4.90
N ASP A 66 12.53 -4.61 -5.10
CA ASP A 66 12.46 -5.88 -5.81
C ASP A 66 11.50 -6.86 -5.10
N GLN A 67 11.67 -7.03 -3.78
CA GLN A 67 10.82 -7.89 -2.96
C GLN A 67 9.36 -7.45 -3.00
N MET A 68 9.11 -6.15 -2.88
CA MET A 68 7.75 -5.61 -2.89
C MET A 68 7.14 -5.56 -4.29
N ALA A 69 7.94 -5.48 -5.34
CA ALA A 69 7.48 -5.61 -6.72
C ALA A 69 7.02 -7.06 -7.01
N GLU A 70 7.72 -8.06 -6.48
CA GLU A 70 7.31 -9.46 -6.58
C GLU A 70 5.96 -9.69 -5.88
N VAL A 71 5.82 -9.25 -4.63
CA VAL A 71 4.54 -9.35 -3.88
C VAL A 71 3.42 -8.59 -4.59
N GLY A 72 3.70 -7.36 -5.04
CA GLY A 72 2.72 -6.53 -5.75
C GLY A 72 2.28 -7.14 -7.07
N THR A 73 3.19 -7.78 -7.81
CA THR A 73 2.87 -8.47 -9.07
C THR A 73 1.99 -9.68 -8.83
N ARG A 74 2.29 -10.49 -7.81
CA ARG A 74 1.44 -11.63 -7.43
C ARG A 74 0.03 -11.17 -7.08
N LEU A 75 -0.09 -10.15 -6.24
CA LEU A 75 -1.39 -9.61 -5.83
C LEU A 75 -2.15 -8.98 -7.00
N LEU A 76 -1.46 -8.32 -7.94
CA LEU A 76 -2.07 -7.80 -9.16
C LEU A 76 -2.74 -8.93 -9.97
N LEU A 77 -2.05 -10.06 -10.14
CA LEU A 77 -2.59 -11.20 -10.88
C LEU A 77 -3.79 -11.86 -10.19
N GLU A 78 -3.81 -11.83 -8.86
CA GLU A 78 -4.88 -12.44 -8.06
C GLU A 78 -6.10 -11.53 -7.86
N SER A 79 -5.90 -10.22 -7.80
CA SER A 79 -6.90 -9.24 -7.35
C SER A 79 -7.16 -8.06 -8.28
N ASP A 80 -6.41 -7.94 -9.39
CA ASP A 80 -6.44 -6.79 -10.30
C ASP A 80 -6.02 -5.46 -9.62
N GLU A 81 -5.34 -5.53 -8.47
CA GLU A 81 -4.86 -4.37 -7.73
C GLU A 81 -3.41 -4.03 -8.04
N TYR A 82 -3.20 -2.83 -8.56
CA TYR A 82 -1.85 -2.34 -8.85
C TYR A 82 -1.29 -1.53 -7.68
N ILE A 83 -0.47 -2.18 -6.85
CA ILE A 83 0.12 -1.59 -5.65
C ILE A 83 1.53 -1.04 -5.96
N ILE A 84 1.76 0.22 -5.59
CA ILE A 84 3.01 0.94 -5.83
C ILE A 84 3.61 1.34 -4.48
N LEU A 85 4.82 0.84 -4.19
CA LEU A 85 5.62 1.32 -3.06
C LEU A 85 6.24 2.68 -3.41
N SER A 86 6.08 3.66 -2.52
CA SER A 86 6.68 4.98 -2.66
C SER A 86 7.45 5.36 -1.40
N GLY A 87 8.61 5.99 -1.57
CA GLY A 87 9.27 6.69 -0.47
C GLY A 87 8.60 8.02 -0.19
N ARG A 88 8.41 8.33 1.09
CA ARG A 88 8.12 9.69 1.57
C ARG A 88 9.13 10.10 2.62
#